data_AF-A0A9E2LHQ3-F1
#
_entry.id   AF-A0A9E2LHQ3-F1
#
_cell.length_a   1.000
_cell.length_b   1.000
_cell.length_c   1.000
_cell.angle_alpha   90.00
_cell.angle_beta   90.00
_cell.angle_gamma   90.00
#
_symmetry.space_group_name_H-M   'P 1'
#
loop_
_entity.id
_entity.type
_entity.pdbx_description
1 polymer ?
#
loop_
_entity_poly.entity_id
_entity_poly.type
_entity_poly.pdbx_seq_one_letter_code
_entity_poly.pdbx_strand_id
1 'polypeptide(L)'
;MHPLVFILLTIIGVLFVFGVVRASISADRERIENELWKQGIRMESCRYAPFGPGMWSVWSGRKYAVVFVDADHRRWQGTIATSLWNPAQVIIAKKTPPSP
;
A
#
# COMPACT_ATOMS: atom_id res chain seq x y z
N MET A 1 20.10 -29.30 -20.12
CA MET A 1 18.78 -28.62 -20.19
C MET A 1 18.75 -27.74 -21.43
N HIS A 2 17.67 -27.77 -22.21
CA HIS A 2 17.56 -26.98 -23.43
C HIS A 2 17.40 -25.48 -23.08
N PRO A 3 18.08 -24.54 -23.76
CA PRO A 3 18.01 -23.10 -23.43
C PRO A 3 16.58 -22.55 -23.45
N LEU A 4 15.72 -23.06 -24.34
CA LEU A 4 14.29 -22.73 -24.39
C LEU A 4 13.52 -23.08 -23.11
N VAL A 5 13.84 -24.21 -22.49
CA VAL A 5 13.19 -24.64 -21.23
C VAL A 5 13.60 -23.70 -20.09
N PHE A 6 14.86 -23.26 -20.06
CA PHE A 6 15.34 -22.31 -19.06
C PHE A 6 14.67 -20.93 -19.20
N ILE A 7 14.51 -20.42 -20.42
CA ILE A 7 13.82 -19.16 -20.69
C ILE A 7 12.35 -19.24 -20.25
N LEU A 8 11.67 -20.33 -20.63
CA LEU A 8 10.26 -20.54 -20.26
C LEU A 8 10.06 -20.57 -18.74
N LEU A 9 10.89 -21.33 -18.02
CA LEU A 9 10.85 -21.39 -16.56
C LEU A 9 11.11 -20.03 -15.92
N THR A 10 12.03 -19.25 -16.49
CA THR A 10 12.33 -17.90 -16.00
C THR A 10 11.13 -16.97 -16.18
N ILE A 11 10.47 -17.00 -17.34
CA ILE A 11 9.27 -16.20 -17.62
C ILE A 11 8.14 -16.58 -16.66
N ILE A 12 7.89 -17.88 -16.47
CA ILE A 12 6.86 -18.37 -15.54
C ILE A 12 7.18 -17.92 -14.12
N GLY A 13 8.44 -18.05 -13.68
CA GLY A 13 8.89 -17.60 -12.37
C GLY A 13 8.66 -16.09 -12.16
N VAL A 14 9.01 -15.27 -13.15
CA VAL A 14 8.79 -13.80 -13.09
C VAL A 14 7.30 -13.46 -13.02
N LEU A 15 6.47 -14.09 -13.86
CA LEU A 15 5.02 -13.88 -13.84
C LEU A 15 4.40 -14.31 -12.52
N PHE A 16 4.83 -15.43 -11.95
CA PHE A 16 4.36 -15.90 -10.65
C PHE A 16 4.71 -14.91 -9.54
N VAL A 17 5.96 -14.45 -9.46
CA VAL A 17 6.38 -13.44 -8.48
C VAL A 17 5.59 -12.14 -8.65
N PHE A 18 5.41 -11.68 -9.88
CA PHE A 18 4.61 -10.48 -10.16
C PHE A 18 3.15 -10.64 -9.72
N GLY A 19 2.55 -11.80 -10.00
CA GLY A 19 1.19 -12.14 -9.55
C GLY A 19 1.06 -12.13 -8.03
N VAL A 20 1.99 -12.77 -7.32
CA VAL A 20 2.01 -12.82 -5.85
C VAL A 20 2.15 -11.41 -5.26
N VAL A 21 3.05 -10.58 -5.81
CA VAL A 21 3.22 -9.19 -5.36
C VAL A 21 1.93 -8.39 -5.54
N ARG A 22 1.28 -8.50 -6.71
CA ARG A 22 0.03 -7.78 -7.00
C ARG A 22 -1.11 -8.23 -6.09
N ALA A 23 -1.27 -9.54 -5.88
CA ALA A 23 -2.27 -10.09 -4.97
C ALA A 23 -2.03 -9.61 -3.53
N SER A 24 -0.78 -9.59 -3.09
CA SER A 24 -0.43 -9.15 -1.75
C SER A 24 -0.67 -7.66 -1.55
N ILE A 25 -0.43 -6.82 -2.56
CA ILE A 25 -0.76 -5.38 -2.53
C ILE A 25 -2.27 -5.15 -2.47
N SER A 26 -3.06 -5.98 -3.16
CA SER A 26 -4.53 -5.91 -3.12
C SER A 26 -5.06 -6.23 -1.72
N ALA A 27 -4.58 -7.31 -1.11
CA ALA A 27 -4.97 -7.68 0.24
C ALA A 27 -4.61 -6.61 1.29
N ASP A 28 -3.45 -5.96 1.13
CA ASP A 28 -3.05 -4.86 2.00
C ASP A 28 -3.95 -3.63 1.83
N ARG A 29 -4.38 -3.32 0.59
CA ARG A 29 -5.32 -2.22 0.33
C ARG A 29 -6.65 -2.45 1.04
N GLU A 30 -7.21 -3.66 0.95
CA GLU A 30 -8.47 -4.01 1.62
C GLU A 30 -8.37 -3.89 3.14
N ARG A 31 -7.24 -4.30 3.74
CA ARG A 31 -6.99 -4.12 5.18
C ARG A 31 -6.97 -2.65 5.56
N ILE A 32 -6.26 -1.81 4.81
CA ILE A 32 -6.18 -0.37 5.06
C ILE A 32 -7.57 0.27 4.95
N GLU A 33 -8.33 -0.10 3.92
CA GLU A 33 -9.69 0.40 3.71
C GLU A 33 -10.61 0.03 4.87
N ASN A 34 -10.57 -1.23 5.33
CA ASN A 34 -11.35 -1.69 6.48
C ASN A 34 -10.98 -0.97 7.78
N GLU A 35 -9.69 -0.73 8.05
CA GLU A 35 -9.26 0.01 9.24
C GLU A 35 -9.69 1.48 9.20
N LEU A 36 -9.58 2.14 8.04
CA LEU A 36 -10.08 3.51 7.88
C LEU A 36 -11.61 3.58 7.99
N TRP A 37 -12.32 2.61 7.42
CA TRP A 37 -13.77 2.51 7.51
C TRP A 37 -14.27 2.38 8.96
N LYS A 38 -13.60 1.56 9.78
CA LYS A 38 -13.90 1.45 11.23
C LYS A 38 -13.79 2.79 11.97
N GLN A 39 -12.94 3.70 11.47
CA GLN A 39 -12.74 5.04 12.02
C GLN A 39 -13.69 6.08 11.41
N GLY A 40 -14.59 5.69 10.49
CA GLY A 40 -15.46 6.60 9.76
C GLY A 40 -14.74 7.40 8.67
N ILE A 41 -13.51 7.02 8.31
CA ILE A 41 -12.68 7.71 7.34
C ILE A 41 -12.85 7.06 5.97
N ARG A 42 -13.15 7.86 4.94
CA ARG A 42 -13.29 7.36 3.57
C ARG A 42 -11.96 7.44 2.83
N MET A 43 -11.45 6.30 2.37
CA MET A 43 -10.25 6.25 1.53
C MET A 43 -10.58 6.64 0.08
N GLU A 44 -9.88 7.63 -0.49
CA GLU A 44 -10.01 8.00 -1.91
C GLU A 44 -8.97 7.31 -2.80
N SER A 45 -7.74 7.25 -2.32
CA SER A 45 -6.65 6.61 -3.05
C SER A 45 -5.67 5.93 -2.11
N CYS A 46 -5.13 4.81 -2.56
CA CYS A 46 -4.09 4.07 -1.87
C CYS A 46 -3.09 3.56 -2.91
N ARG A 47 -1.84 3.97 -2.78
CA ARG A 47 -0.77 3.60 -3.69
C ARG A 47 0.38 3.02 -2.90
N TYR A 48 0.86 1.86 -3.33
CA TYR A 48 2.08 1.29 -2.79
C TYR A 48 3.26 2.25 -3.00
N ALA A 49 3.91 2.63 -1.90
CA ALA A 49 4.94 3.66 -1.86
C ALA A 49 6.16 3.12 -1.08
N PRO A 50 7.02 2.29 -1.72
CA PRO A 50 8.17 1.69 -1.05
C PRO A 50 9.18 2.74 -0.53
N PHE A 51 9.20 3.93 -1.15
CA PHE A 51 10.07 5.05 -0.81
C PHE A 51 9.32 6.29 -0.27
N GLY A 52 8.10 6.12 0.27
CA GLY A 52 7.32 7.23 0.81
C GLY A 52 8.01 7.98 1.97
N PRO A 53 7.59 9.22 2.28
CA PRO A 53 8.14 9.99 3.40
C PRO A 53 8.04 9.20 4.70
N GLY A 54 9.18 9.01 5.38
CA GLY A 54 9.35 8.03 6.47
C GLY A 54 10.31 6.89 6.14
N MET A 55 11.26 7.12 5.23
CA MET A 55 12.20 6.14 4.64
C MET A 55 12.97 5.27 5.65
N TRP A 56 13.07 5.67 6.92
CA TRP A 56 13.93 5.03 7.92
C TRP A 56 13.24 4.27 9.07
N SER A 57 11.92 4.41 9.31
CA SER A 57 11.38 3.96 10.62
C SER A 57 10.69 2.60 10.68
N VAL A 58 10.51 1.88 9.57
CA VAL A 58 9.85 0.57 9.61
C VAL A 58 10.50 -0.37 8.60
N TRP A 59 11.50 -1.11 9.06
CA TRP A 59 12.10 -2.24 8.32
C TRP A 59 11.12 -3.43 8.15
N SER A 60 9.98 -3.42 8.85
CA SER A 60 9.07 -4.57 8.99
C SER A 60 7.72 -4.44 8.27
N GLY A 61 7.45 -3.37 7.51
CA GLY A 61 6.12 -3.11 6.95
C GLY A 61 6.14 -2.52 5.53
N ARG A 62 5.17 -2.95 4.70
CA ARG A 62 4.91 -2.35 3.39
C ARG A 62 4.22 -1.00 3.57
N LYS A 63 4.71 0.01 2.86
CA LYS A 63 4.25 1.40 3.00
C LYS A 63 3.34 1.80 1.86
N TYR A 64 2.29 2.54 2.19
CA TYR A 64 1.27 2.99 1.28
C TYR A 64 1.05 4.48 1.45
N ALA A 65 1.12 5.23 0.35
CA ALA A 65 0.63 6.59 0.31
C ALA A 65 -0.88 6.55 0.16
N VAL A 66 -1.60 7.17 1.08
CA VAL A 66 -3.04 7.20 1.10
C VAL A 66 -3.55 8.63 1.06
N VAL A 67 -4.66 8.83 0.37
CA VAL A 67 -5.46 10.05 0.47
C VAL A 67 -6.82 9.64 1.01
N PHE A 68 -7.25 10.29 2.08
CA PHE A 68 -8.50 9.99 2.75
C PHE A 68 -9.26 11.25 3.09
N VAL A 69 -10.57 11.12 3.26
CA VAL A 69 -11.49 12.19 3.62
C VAL A 69 -12.09 11.87 4.98
N ASP A 70 -11.97 12.82 5.88
CA ASP A 70 -12.53 12.76 7.24
C ASP A 70 -14.04 13.08 7.23
N ALA A 71 -14.73 12.83 8.34
CA ALA A 71 -16.16 13.12 8.51
C ALA A 71 -16.51 14.59 8.25
N ASP A 72 -15.57 15.50 8.51
CA ASP A 72 -15.68 16.94 8.22
C ASP A 72 -15.49 17.31 6.73
N HIS A 73 -15.51 16.34 5.81
CA HIS A 73 -15.18 16.51 4.39
C HIS A 73 -13.78 17.10 4.12
N ARG A 74 -12.87 16.97 5.09
CA ARG A 74 -11.48 17.44 4.98
C ARG A 74 -10.63 16.37 4.33
N ARG A 75 -9.87 16.76 3.30
CA ARG A 75 -8.93 15.88 2.61
C ARG A 75 -7.60 15.84 3.32
N TRP A 76 -7.11 14.63 3.57
CA TRP A 76 -5.84 14.35 4.21
C TRP A 76 -5.00 13.46 3.31
N GLN A 77 -3.70 13.74 3.27
CA GLN A 77 -2.72 12.90 2.61
C GLN A 77 -1.78 12.33 3.67
N GLY A 78 -1.66 11.01 3.69
CA GLY A 78 -0.89 10.31 4.70
C GLY A 78 -0.10 9.14 4.16
N THR A 79 0.73 8.56 5.03
CA THR A 79 1.43 7.31 4.80
C THR A 79 0.98 6.31 5.84
N ILE A 80 0.51 5.15 5.39
CA ILE A 80 0.14 4.02 6.23
C ILE A 80 1.17 2.91 6.05
N ALA A 81 1.64 2.35 7.15
CA ALA A 81 2.37 1.09 7.15
C ALA A 81 1.41 -0.05 7.49
N THR A 82 1.52 -1.14 6.73
CA THR A 82 0.82 -2.38 7.02
C THR A 82 1.80 -3.55 6.87
N SER A 83 1.58 -4.62 7.63
CA SER A 83 2.34 -5.85 7.46
C SER A 83 1.42 -7.06 7.55
N LEU A 84 1.95 -8.24 7.19
CA LEU A 84 1.21 -9.48 7.34
C LEU A 84 0.83 -9.79 8.80
N TRP A 85 1.60 -9.23 9.75
CA TRP A 85 1.53 -9.54 11.18
C TRP A 85 1.01 -8.37 12.04
N ASN A 86 0.99 -7.15 11.51
CA ASN A 86 0.58 -5.95 12.23
C ASN A 86 -0.59 -5.26 11.50
N PRO A 87 -1.58 -4.75 12.24
CA PRO A 87 -2.67 -3.99 11.65
C PRO A 87 -2.14 -2.72 10.97
N ALA A 88 -2.91 -2.21 10.01
CA ALA A 88 -2.57 -0.98 9.30
C ALA A 88 -2.51 0.21 10.26
N GLN A 89 -1.37 0.91 10.30
CA GLN A 89 -1.16 2.07 11.16
C GLN A 89 -0.81 3.30 10.34
N VAL A 90 -1.46 4.42 10.65
CA VAL A 90 -1.14 5.74 10.08
C VAL A 90 0.17 6.22 10.70
N ILE A 91 1.20 6.39 9.88
CA ILE A 91 2.51 6.88 10.34
C ILE A 91 2.53 8.40 10.32
N ILE A 92 2.06 9.00 9.22
CA ILE A 92 2.03 10.45 9.00
C ILE A 92 0.71 10.77 8.31
N ALA A 93 0.00 11.79 8.77
CA ALA A 93 -1.10 12.40 8.05
C ALA A 93 -0.88 13.92 8.03
N LYS A 94 -0.95 14.51 6.84
CA LYS A 94 -0.92 15.96 6.63
C LYS A 94 -2.23 16.37 5.99
N LYS A 95 -2.82 17.46 6.48
CA LYS A 95 -3.99 18.05 5.85
C LYS A 95 -3.58 18.51 4.45
N THR A 96 -4.28 18.05 3.43
CA THR A 96 -4.02 18.51 2.06
C THR A 96 -4.50 19.97 1.98
N PRO A 97 -3.64 20.94 1.61
CA PRO A 97 -4.08 22.31 1.42
C PRO A 97 -5.16 22.33 0.32
N PRO A 98 -6.18 23.21 0.43
CA PRO A 98 -7.14 23.38 -0.65
C PRO A 98 -6.36 23.74 -1.93
N SER A 99 -6.61 23.00 -3.01
CA SER A 99 -6.09 23.35 -4.33
C SER A 99 -6.59 24.76 -4.70
N PRO A 100 -5.71 25.66 -5.18
CA PRO A 100 -6.09 27.01 -5.59
C PRO A 100 -7.07 27.02 -6.76
#